data_AF-A0A6A3DDJ6-F1
#
_entry.id   AF-A0A6A3DDJ6-F1
#
_cell.length_a   1.000
_cell.length_b   1.000
_cell.length_c   1.000
_cell.angle_alpha   90.00
_cell.angle_beta   90.00
_cell.angle_gamma   90.00
#
_symmetry.space_group_name_H-M   'P 1'
#
loop_
_entity.id
_entity.type
_entity.pdbx_description
1 polymer ?
#
loop_
_entity_poly.entity_id
_entity_poly.type
_entity_poly.pdbx_seq_one_letter_code
_entity_poly.pdbx_strand_id
1 'polypeptide(L)'
;MKKEFASTIPDFATQYVKKEWAYTGDEYGFMSFSASKKWLKLQYHTADNKWNFTENIADMKIGGVATKHCWYIPTDGSEGKAC
;
A
#
# COMPACT_ATOMS: atom_id res chain seq x y z
N MET A 1 -7.96 -23.20 8.72
CA MET A 1 -6.96 -22.18 9.11
C MET A 1 -7.49 -20.82 8.68
N LYS A 2 -7.80 -19.89 9.60
CA LYS A 2 -8.08 -18.50 9.20
C LYS A 2 -6.79 -17.96 8.57
N LYS A 3 -6.82 -17.54 7.31
CA LYS A 3 -5.76 -16.70 6.75
C LYS A 3 -5.85 -15.36 7.48
N GLU A 4 -5.12 -15.22 8.57
CA GLU A 4 -4.95 -13.91 9.19
C GLU A 4 -4.06 -13.11 8.25
N PHE A 5 -4.65 -12.14 7.57
CA PHE A 5 -3.89 -11.22 6.75
C PHE A 5 -3.01 -10.38 7.68
N ALA A 6 -1.73 -10.25 7.36
CA ALA A 6 -0.78 -9.42 8.12
C ALA A 6 -1.26 -7.96 8.26
N SER A 7 -2.20 -7.55 7.42
CA SER A 7 -2.81 -6.21 7.39
C SER A 7 -4.07 -6.06 8.28
N THR A 8 -4.37 -7.03 9.15
CA THR A 8 -5.49 -6.94 10.10
C THR A 8 -5.06 -6.22 11.38
N ILE A 9 -5.92 -5.33 11.92
CA ILE A 9 -5.67 -4.68 13.21
C ILE A 9 -6.09 -5.65 14.33
N PRO A 10 -5.22 -5.95 15.32
CA PRO A 10 -5.59 -6.77 16.47
C PRO A 10 -6.73 -6.14 17.28
N ASP A 11 -7.62 -6.95 17.85
CA ASP A 11 -8.82 -6.47 18.57
C ASP A 11 -8.52 -5.42 19.64
N PHE A 12 -7.46 -5.63 20.45
CA PHE A 12 -7.06 -4.68 21.50
C PHE A 12 -6.69 -3.29 20.96
N ALA A 13 -6.21 -3.22 19.71
CA ALA A 13 -5.73 -2.01 19.07
C ALA A 13 -6.84 -1.20 18.37
N THR A 14 -8.01 -1.80 18.14
CA THR A 14 -9.13 -1.18 17.40
C THR A 14 -9.64 0.12 18.03
N GLN A 15 -9.48 0.30 19.34
CA GLN A 15 -9.84 1.53 20.05
C GLN A 15 -8.79 2.66 19.90
N TYR A 16 -7.57 2.34 19.46
CA TYR A 16 -6.45 3.27 19.37
C TYR A 16 -6.10 3.67 17.93
N VAL A 17 -6.49 2.86 16.93
CA VAL A 17 -6.15 3.09 15.53
C VAL A 17 -7.37 2.97 14.63
N LYS A 18 -7.42 3.80 13.60
CA LYS A 18 -8.39 3.72 12.50
C LYS A 18 -7.71 3.08 11.29
N LYS A 19 -8.37 2.10 10.67
CA LYS A 19 -7.89 1.51 9.42
C LYS A 19 -8.15 2.47 8.26
N GLU A 20 -7.13 3.23 7.85
CA GLU A 20 -7.22 4.08 6.65
C GLU A 20 -7.13 3.25 5.37
N TRP A 21 -6.12 2.37 5.29
CA TRP A 21 -5.89 1.55 4.10
C TRP A 21 -5.07 0.30 4.43
N ALA A 22 -5.31 -0.76 3.67
CA ALA A 22 -4.55 -2.00 3.69
C ALA A 22 -4.58 -2.63 2.29
N TYR A 23 -3.46 -3.18 1.83
CA TYR A 23 -3.43 -4.01 0.64
C TYR A 23 -4.14 -5.36 0.88
N THR A 24 -4.64 -5.99 -0.18
CA THR A 24 -5.22 -7.33 -0.13
C THR A 24 -4.09 -8.37 -0.20
N GLY A 25 -4.17 -9.47 0.57
CA GLY A 25 -3.02 -10.38 0.75
C GLY A 25 -2.54 -11.16 -0.48
N ASP A 26 -3.13 -10.91 -1.64
CA ASP A 26 -2.76 -11.41 -2.96
C ASP A 26 -1.91 -10.41 -3.77
N GLU A 27 -1.61 -9.24 -3.21
CA GLU A 27 -0.83 -8.20 -3.89
C GLU A 27 0.62 -8.15 -3.40
N TYR A 28 1.56 -8.00 -4.34
CA TYR A 28 2.97 -7.70 -4.08
C TYR A 28 3.30 -6.29 -4.52
N GLY A 29 4.07 -5.56 -3.71
CA GLY A 29 4.36 -4.16 -3.97
C GLY A 29 5.40 -3.57 -3.03
N PHE A 30 5.66 -2.28 -3.19
CA PHE A 30 6.61 -1.53 -2.37
C PHE A 30 6.04 -0.17 -1.97
N MET A 31 6.53 0.37 -0.86
CA MET A 31 6.19 1.70 -0.39
C MET A 31 7.27 2.70 -0.80
N SER A 32 6.85 3.87 -1.27
CA SER A 32 7.75 5.01 -1.49
C SER A 32 7.40 6.16 -0.56
N PHE A 33 8.42 6.85 -0.09
CA PHE A 33 8.29 7.99 0.81
C PHE A 33 8.95 9.22 0.18
N SER A 34 8.25 10.34 0.20
CA SER A 34 8.79 11.65 -0.15
C SER A 34 8.50 12.62 0.99
N ALA A 35 9.54 13.20 1.56
CA ALA A 35 9.42 14.05 2.75
C ALA A 35 9.69 15.52 2.42
N SER A 36 8.98 16.39 3.12
CA SER A 36 9.18 17.82 3.17
C SER A 36 9.11 18.30 4.62
N LYS A 37 9.42 19.57 4.88
CA LYS A 37 9.34 20.14 6.23
C LYS A 37 7.94 20.07 6.87
N LYS A 38 6.87 19.95 6.07
CA LYS A 38 5.48 19.99 6.54
C LYS A 38 4.71 18.70 6.30
N TRP A 39 5.16 17.89 5.35
CA TRP A 39 4.40 16.75 4.85
C TRP A 39 5.32 15.57 4.53
N LEU A 40 4.89 14.38 4.91
CA LEU A 40 5.38 13.12 4.39
C LEU A 40 4.34 12.58 3.40
N LYS A 41 4.74 12.37 2.15
CA LYS A 41 3.95 11.68 1.13
C LYS A 41 4.32 10.20 1.14
N LEU A 42 3.35 9.35 1.41
CA LEU A 42 3.45 7.90 1.39
C LEU A 42 2.68 7.39 0.17
N GLN A 43 3.30 6.50 -0.61
CA GLN A 43 2.62 5.85 -1.73
C GLN A 43 2.90 4.35 -1.72
N TYR A 44 1.88 3.54 -2.02
CA TYR A 44 2.03 2.12 -2.28
C TYR A 44 1.94 1.86 -3.78
N HIS A 45 2.92 1.12 -4.29
CA HIS A 45 3.08 0.79 -5.70
C HIS A 45 3.05 -0.72 -5.90
N THR A 46 2.40 -1.16 -6.96
CA THR A 46 2.30 -2.57 -7.37
C THR A 46 2.36 -2.68 -8.90
N ALA A 47 2.30 -3.90 -9.42
CA ALA A 47 2.21 -4.15 -10.86
C ALA A 47 0.93 -3.51 -11.44
N ASP A 48 1.05 -2.88 -12.61
CA ASP A 48 -0.13 -2.44 -13.35
C ASP A 48 -0.87 -3.63 -14.00
N ASN A 49 -2.00 -3.34 -14.63
CA ASN A 49 -2.84 -4.34 -15.28
C ASN A 49 -2.28 -4.87 -16.62
N LYS A 50 -1.09 -4.44 -17.04
CA LYS A 50 -0.45 -4.91 -18.28
C LYS A 50 0.50 -6.07 -18.05
N TRP A 51 0.84 -6.35 -16.78
CA TRP A 51 1.59 -7.53 -16.42
C TRP A 51 0.82 -8.81 -16.71
N ASN A 52 1.52 -9.81 -17.23
CA ASN A 52 1.06 -11.19 -17.27
C ASN A 52 2.10 -12.06 -16.57
N PHE A 53 1.83 -12.48 -15.35
CA PHE A 53 2.72 -13.36 -14.59
C PHE A 53 2.41 -14.81 -14.92
N THR A 54 3.41 -15.52 -15.44
CA THR A 54 3.34 -16.94 -15.85
C THR A 54 4.52 -17.70 -15.25
N GLU A 55 4.40 -19.02 -15.12
CA GLU A 55 5.50 -19.88 -14.65
C GLU A 55 6.68 -19.89 -15.62
N ASN A 56 6.39 -19.80 -16.92
CA ASN A 56 7.40 -19.64 -17.96
C ASN A 56 7.74 -18.16 -18.15
N ILE A 57 9.02 -17.81 -17.92
CA ILE A 57 9.52 -16.44 -18.13
C ILE A 57 9.33 -15.97 -19.58
N ALA A 58 9.39 -16.87 -20.56
CA ALA A 58 9.22 -16.54 -21.98
C ALA A 58 7.80 -16.03 -22.32
N ASP A 59 6.79 -16.44 -21.55
CA ASP A 59 5.38 -16.06 -21.75
C ASP A 59 4.98 -14.85 -20.88
N MET A 60 5.90 -14.38 -20.03
CA MET A 60 5.67 -13.27 -19.12
C MET A 60 5.61 -11.96 -19.90
N LYS A 61 4.56 -11.17 -19.67
CA LYS A 61 4.47 -9.81 -20.25
C LYS A 61 4.87 -8.79 -19.20
N ILE A 62 5.84 -7.96 -19.57
CA ILE A 62 6.27 -6.83 -18.76
C ILE A 62 5.21 -5.73 -18.84
N GLY A 63 4.68 -5.36 -17.68
CA GLY A 63 3.85 -4.17 -17.50
C GLY A 63 4.63 -3.02 -16.84
N GLY A 64 3.88 -2.02 -16.39
CA GLY A 64 4.39 -0.89 -15.64
C GLY A 64 4.17 -1.01 -14.14
N VAL A 65 4.20 0.15 -13.47
CA VAL A 65 3.95 0.30 -12.03
C VAL A 65 2.68 1.11 -11.84
N ALA A 66 1.76 0.61 -11.02
CA ALA A 66 0.55 1.28 -10.60
C ALA A 66 0.65 1.74 -9.14
N THR A 67 0.33 2.99 -8.87
CA THR A 67 0.14 3.49 -7.49
C THR A 67 -1.30 3.21 -7.05
N LYS A 68 -1.50 2.34 -6.05
CA LYS A 68 -2.84 2.02 -5.53
C LYS A 68 -3.24 2.82 -4.30
N HIS A 69 -2.27 3.37 -3.58
CA HIS A 69 -2.54 4.21 -2.42
C HIS A 69 -1.59 5.39 -2.38
N CYS A 70 -2.11 6.55 -2.01
CA CYS A 70 -1.35 7.76 -1.79
C CYS A 70 -1.92 8.52 -0.60
N TRP A 71 -1.06 8.88 0.34
CA TRP A 71 -1.45 9.58 1.55
C TRP A 71 -0.42 10.64 1.95
N TYR A 72 -0.91 11.83 2.29
CA TYR A 72 -0.13 12.90 2.91
C TYR A 72 -0.31 12.85 4.42
N ILE A 73 0.79 12.78 5.14
CA ILE A 73 0.86 12.83 6.61
C ILE A 73 1.47 14.18 7.00
N PRO A 74 0.75 15.06 7.70
CA PRO A 74 1.29 16.33 8.16
C PRO A 74 2.19 16.11 9.38
N THR A 75 3.19 16.98 9.52
CA THR A 75 4.12 16.92 10.67
C THR A 75 3.54 17.56 11.93
N ASP A 76 2.38 18.22 11.85
CA ASP A 76 1.73 18.92 12.97
C ASP A 76 0.77 18.03 13.78
N GLY A 77 0.64 16.76 13.39
CA GLY A 77 -0.23 15.79 14.05
C GLY A 77 -1.71 15.89 13.67
N SER A 78 -2.09 16.77 12.73
CA SER A 78 -3.43 16.77 12.15
C SER A 78 -3.70 15.51 11.30
N GLU A 79 -4.96 15.25 10.98
CA GLU A 79 -5.33 14.09 10.17
C GLU A 79 -4.72 14.21 8.76
N GLY A 80 -4.14 13.10 8.29
CA GLY A 80 -3.63 13.02 6.93
C GLY A 80 -4.76 13.05 5.89
N LYS A 81 -4.37 13.12 4.62
CA LYS A 81 -5.34 13.14 3.51
C LYS A 81 -4.84 12.37 2.30
N ALA A 82 -5.77 11.91 1.47
CA ALA A 82 -5.44 11.36 0.18
C ALA A 82 -4.67 12.39 -0.65
N CYS A 83 -3.69 11.89 -1.41
CA CYS A 83 -3.30 12.55 -2.64
C CYS A 83 -4.32 12.18 -3.73
#